data_AF-A0A2X2IT93-F1
#
_entry.id   AF-A0A2X2IT93-F1
#
_cell.length_a   1.000
_cell.length_b   1.000
_cell.length_c   1.000
_cell.angle_alpha   90.00
_cell.angle_beta   90.00
_cell.angle_gamma   90.00
#
_symmetry.space_group_name_H-M   'P 1'
#
loop_
_entity.id
_entity.type
_entity.pdbx_description
1 polymer ?
#
loop_
_entity_poly.entity_id
_entity_poly.type
_entity_poly.pdbx_seq_one_letter_code
_entity_poly.pdbx_strand_id
1 'polypeptide(L)'
;MIPGEYILKKEEIKANVGHRTTSIVVKNEGDRPIQVGSHYHFFEANKLLSFDREKAFGMRLNIPASTAVRFEPGEQKSVVLVEFGGSKEIHGFNGLTNGKYTDQSVKSKAIDKMKKLKFRQSK
;
A
#
# COMPACT_ATOMS: atom_id res chain seq x y z
N MET A 1 17.50 -32.73 24.86
CA MET A 1 18.19 -31.50 24.41
C MET A 1 18.15 -31.49 22.90
N ILE A 2 17.55 -30.48 22.28
CA ILE A 2 17.50 -30.35 20.82
C ILE A 2 18.40 -29.16 20.43
N PRO A 3 19.64 -29.39 19.95
CA PRO A 3 20.53 -28.31 19.55
C PRO A 3 19.88 -27.41 18.49
N GLY A 4 19.80 -26.11 18.78
CA GLY A 4 19.18 -25.12 17.89
C GLY A 4 17.67 -24.93 18.07
N GLU A 5 17.06 -25.52 19.10
CA GLU A 5 15.63 -25.29 19.36
C GLU A 5 15.35 -23.84 19.80
N TYR A 6 14.27 -23.29 19.26
CA TYR A 6 13.72 -22.01 19.70
C TYR A 6 12.59 -22.25 20.70
N ILE A 7 12.76 -21.75 21.93
CA ILE A 7 11.70 -21.72 22.93
C ILE A 7 11.05 -20.34 22.87
N LEU A 8 9.97 -20.25 22.09
CA LEU A 8 9.28 -18.98 21.84
C LEU A 8 8.28 -18.66 22.95
N LYS A 9 8.13 -17.36 23.21
CA LYS A 9 7.04 -16.80 23.98
C LYS A 9 5.70 -17.00 23.25
N LYS A 10 4.60 -17.13 23.99
CA LYS A 10 3.26 -17.34 23.41
C LYS A 10 2.59 -16.04 22.99
N GLU A 11 3.12 -14.92 23.47
CA GLU A 11 2.59 -13.58 23.25
C GLU A 11 2.76 -13.15 21.79
N GLU A 12 1.72 -12.55 21.23
CA GLU A 12 1.74 -12.03 19.87
C GLU A 12 2.60 -10.77 19.76
N ILE A 13 3.29 -10.64 18.62
CA ILE A 13 4.04 -9.43 18.27
C ILE A 13 3.09 -8.46 17.55
N LYS A 14 2.80 -7.33 18.20
CA LYS A 14 2.03 -6.24 17.58
C LYS A 14 2.95 -5.41 16.68
N ALA A 15 2.71 -5.45 15.37
CA ALA A 15 3.45 -4.65 14.39
C ALA A 15 2.73 -3.33 14.06
N ASN A 16 3.49 -2.34 13.57
CA ASN A 16 2.99 -1.06 13.06
C ASN A 16 2.10 -0.25 14.05
N VAL A 17 2.31 -0.45 15.35
CA VAL A 17 1.55 0.25 16.41
C VAL A 17 1.85 1.74 16.39
N GLY A 18 0.84 2.57 16.65
CA GLY A 18 0.96 4.02 16.74
C GLY A 18 0.90 4.77 15.40
N HIS A 19 0.81 4.04 14.28
CA HIS A 19 0.65 4.63 12.96
C HIS A 19 -0.82 4.79 12.56
N ARG A 20 -1.11 5.84 11.79
CA ARG A 20 -2.42 6.00 11.18
C ARG A 20 -2.71 4.85 10.22
N THR A 21 -3.91 4.27 10.33
CA THR A 21 -4.40 3.23 9.43
C THR A 21 -5.68 3.66 8.71
N THR A 22 -5.97 3.04 7.57
CA THR A 22 -7.23 3.21 6.86
C THR A 22 -7.62 1.92 6.14
N SER A 23 -8.91 1.61 6.09
CA SER A 23 -9.42 0.46 5.36
C SER A 23 -9.99 0.92 4.02
N ILE A 24 -9.60 0.24 2.94
CA ILE A 24 -10.10 0.52 1.59
C ILE A 24 -10.51 -0.77 0.89
N VAL A 25 -11.50 -0.65 0.01
CA VAL A 25 -11.91 -1.73 -0.88
C VAL A 25 -11.15 -1.58 -2.19
N VAL A 26 -10.52 -2.67 -2.63
CA VAL A 26 -9.70 -2.73 -3.84
C VAL A 26 -10.25 -3.80 -4.76
N LYS A 27 -10.51 -3.43 -6.01
CA LYS A 27 -10.96 -4.34 -7.05
C LYS A 27 -9.92 -4.43 -8.17
N ASN A 28 -9.55 -5.65 -8.56
CA ASN A 28 -8.76 -5.85 -9.76
C ASN A 28 -9.68 -5.89 -10.98
N GLU A 29 -9.63 -4.85 -11.81
CA GLU A 29 -10.42 -4.78 -13.04
C GLU A 29 -9.60 -5.14 -14.29
N GLY A 30 -8.42 -5.72 -14.09
CA GLY A 30 -7.60 -6.31 -15.12
C GLY A 30 -7.91 -7.79 -15.37
N ASP A 31 -7.27 -8.32 -16.40
CA ASP A 31 -7.34 -9.71 -16.86
C ASP A 31 -6.24 -10.61 -16.26
N ARG A 32 -5.31 -10.02 -15.51
CA ARG A 32 -4.15 -10.70 -14.93
C ARG A 32 -4.09 -10.51 -13.42
N PRO A 33 -3.54 -11.49 -12.69
CA PRO A 33 -3.35 -11.36 -11.26
C PRO A 33 -2.36 -10.25 -10.92
N ILE A 34 -2.62 -9.52 -9.84
CA ILE A 34 -1.78 -8.43 -9.36
C ILE A 34 -1.42 -8.71 -7.91
N GLN A 35 -0.14 -8.61 -7.57
CA GLN A 35 0.35 -8.80 -6.20
C GLN A 35 1.11 -7.56 -5.75
N VAL A 36 0.76 -7.05 -4.57
CA VAL A 36 1.33 -5.81 -4.01
C VAL A 36 2.01 -6.12 -2.68
N GLY A 37 3.29 -5.74 -2.57
CA GLY A 37 4.12 -5.98 -1.39
C GLY A 37 3.84 -5.03 -0.23
N SER A 38 4.27 -5.44 0.96
CA SER A 38 4.08 -4.73 2.24
C SER A 38 4.53 -3.26 2.27
N HIS A 39 5.60 -2.92 1.54
CA HIS A 39 6.22 -1.59 1.55
C HIS A 39 6.08 -0.82 0.23
N TYR A 40 5.20 -1.29 -0.66
CA TYR A 40 4.90 -0.56 -1.89
C TYR A 40 4.01 0.64 -1.60
N HIS A 41 4.28 1.79 -2.21
CA HIS A 41 3.40 2.96 -2.08
C HIS A 41 2.06 2.67 -2.75
N PHE A 42 1.02 2.41 -1.93
CA PHE A 42 -0.21 1.79 -2.41
C PHE A 42 -0.97 2.70 -3.40
N PHE A 43 -0.88 4.02 -3.24
CA PHE A 43 -1.34 5.00 -4.22
C PHE A 43 -0.84 4.75 -5.64
N GLU A 44 0.39 4.24 -5.78
CA GLU A 44 1.07 4.01 -7.05
C GLU A 44 0.95 2.56 -7.53
N ALA A 45 0.15 1.72 -6.87
CA ALA A 45 -0.06 0.34 -7.28
C ALA A 45 -0.67 0.26 -8.69
N ASN A 46 -0.64 -0.94 -9.30
CA ASN A 46 -1.02 -1.15 -10.70
C ASN A 46 -2.30 -0.37 -11.09
N LYS A 47 -2.26 0.29 -12.26
CA LYS A 47 -3.34 1.13 -12.79
C LYS A 47 -4.69 0.43 -12.89
N LEU A 48 -4.70 -0.90 -13.06
CA LEU A 48 -5.92 -1.71 -13.20
C LEU A 48 -6.59 -2.04 -11.86
N LEU A 49 -5.94 -1.75 -10.73
CA LEU A 49 -6.59 -1.78 -9.42
C LEU A 49 -7.43 -0.52 -9.24
N SER A 50 -8.72 -0.72 -9.00
CA SER A 50 -9.72 0.31 -8.74
C SER A 50 -9.99 0.41 -7.24
N PHE A 51 -9.70 1.59 -6.68
CA PHE A 51 -9.88 1.92 -5.25
C PHE A 51 -9.78 3.44 -5.04
N ASP A 52 -10.06 3.88 -3.81
CA ASP A 52 -9.88 5.27 -3.38
C ASP A 52 -8.38 5.60 -3.25
N ARG A 53 -7.80 6.06 -4.36
CA ARG A 53 -6.37 6.40 -4.45
C ARG A 53 -6.00 7.51 -3.47
N GLU A 54 -6.89 8.48 -3.25
CA GLU A 54 -6.57 9.61 -2.38
C GLU A 54 -6.38 9.17 -0.92
N LYS A 55 -7.20 8.23 -0.43
CA LYS A 55 -6.99 7.60 0.90
C LYS A 55 -5.70 6.80 1.00
N ALA A 56 -5.19 6.28 -0.12
CA ALA A 56 -3.96 5.50 -0.17
C ALA A 56 -2.67 6.34 -0.29
N PHE A 57 -2.78 7.67 -0.41
CA PHE A 57 -1.62 8.55 -0.53
C PHE A 57 -0.78 8.58 0.75
N GLY A 58 0.52 8.28 0.62
CA GLY A 58 1.45 8.14 1.75
C GLY A 58 1.25 6.86 2.57
N MET A 59 0.56 5.86 2.01
CA MET A 59 0.20 4.62 2.71
C MET A 59 0.80 3.38 2.03
N ARG A 60 1.01 2.32 2.83
CA ARG A 60 1.43 0.98 2.40
C ARG A 60 0.54 -0.09 3.06
N LEU A 61 0.62 -1.35 2.63
CA LEU A 61 -0.16 -2.43 3.24
C LEU A 61 0.23 -2.64 4.70
N ASN A 62 -0.76 -2.72 5.58
CA ASN A 62 -0.57 -3.05 7.00
C ASN A 62 -0.50 -4.57 7.20
N ILE A 63 0.56 -5.17 6.68
CA ILE A 63 0.83 -6.61 6.73
C ILE A 63 2.27 -6.86 7.23
N PRO A 64 2.64 -8.09 7.61
CA PRO A 64 4.01 -8.41 7.99
C PRO A 64 5.02 -7.99 6.90
N ALA A 65 6.18 -7.51 7.31
CA ALA A 65 7.23 -7.11 6.38
C ALA A 65 7.61 -8.29 5.45
N SER A 66 7.99 -7.96 4.22
CA SER A 66 8.33 -8.92 3.15
C SER A 66 7.17 -9.79 2.62
N THR A 67 5.95 -9.66 3.16
CA THR A 67 4.75 -10.32 2.60
C THR A 67 4.04 -9.43 1.57
N ALA A 68 3.00 -9.98 0.93
CA ALA A 68 2.22 -9.32 -0.11
C ALA A 68 0.75 -9.75 -0.09
N VAL A 69 -0.12 -8.90 -0.66
CA VAL A 69 -1.52 -9.25 -0.93
C VAL A 69 -1.70 -9.45 -2.44
N ARG A 70 -2.34 -10.56 -2.79
CA ARG A 70 -2.68 -10.93 -4.17
C ARG A 70 -4.14 -10.61 -4.46
N PHE A 71 -4.39 -10.13 -5.67
CA PHE A 71 -5.70 -9.81 -6.23
C PHE A 71 -5.86 -10.57 -7.55
N GLU A 72 -6.74 -11.55 -7.59
CA GLU A 72 -7.10 -12.27 -8.82
C GLU A 72 -7.91 -11.38 -9.78
N PRO A 73 -7.95 -11.67 -11.08
CA PRO A 73 -8.78 -10.93 -12.04
C PRO A 73 -10.26 -10.88 -11.59
N GLY A 74 -10.82 -9.67 -11.50
CA GLY A 74 -12.20 -9.44 -11.05
C GLY A 74 -12.41 -9.48 -9.53
N GLU A 75 -11.42 -9.92 -8.74
CA GLU A 75 -11.54 -10.01 -7.28
C GLU A 75 -11.67 -8.62 -6.65
N GLN A 76 -12.52 -8.54 -5.64
CA GLN A 76 -12.67 -7.37 -4.78
C GLN A 76 -12.38 -7.75 -3.33
N LYS A 77 -11.48 -7.00 -2.68
CA LYS A 77 -11.03 -7.29 -1.32
C LYS A 77 -10.84 -6.02 -0.50
N SER A 78 -11.19 -6.09 0.78
CA SER A 78 -10.86 -5.04 1.74
C SER A 78 -9.42 -5.24 2.24
N VAL A 79 -8.62 -4.17 2.21
CA VAL A 79 -7.26 -4.17 2.76
C VAL A 79 -7.09 -3.02 3.74
N VAL A 80 -6.27 -3.27 4.76
CA VAL A 80 -5.85 -2.23 5.72
C VAL A 80 -4.51 -1.67 5.27
N LEU A 81 -4.46 -0.35 5.16
CA LEU A 81 -3.24 0.40 4.91
C LEU A 81 -2.75 1.08 6.18
N VAL A 82 -1.44 1.32 6.23
CA VAL A 82 -0.75 2.06 7.29
C VAL A 82 0.14 3.13 6.66
N GLU A 83 0.29 4.28 7.32
CA GLU A 83 1.16 5.34 6.81
C GLU A 83 2.64 4.93 6.74
N PHE A 84 3.38 5.50 5.81
CA PHE A 84 4.85 5.42 5.86
C PHE A 84 5.39 6.22 7.07
N GLY A 85 6.32 5.60 7.79
CA GLY A 85 7.13 6.27 8.82
C GLY A 85 8.34 7.02 8.22
N GLY A 86 9.34 7.27 9.06
CA GLY A 86 10.59 7.91 8.65
C GLY A 86 10.41 9.37 8.20
N SER A 87 11.22 9.79 7.22
CA SER A 87 11.20 11.16 6.66
C SER A 87 9.92 11.50 5.87
N LYS A 88 9.05 10.51 5.65
CA LYS A 88 7.82 10.64 4.86
C LYS A 88 8.08 11.03 3.40
N GLU A 89 9.23 10.62 2.87
CA GLU A 89 9.60 10.80 1.46
C GLU A 89 9.35 9.55 0.64
N ILE A 90 8.83 9.75 -0.57
CA ILE A 90 8.50 8.69 -1.52
C ILE A 90 9.18 9.00 -2.84
N HIS A 91 10.06 8.09 -3.29
CA HIS A 91 10.81 8.20 -4.55
C HIS A 91 10.76 6.87 -5.32
N GLY A 92 10.74 6.92 -6.64
CA GLY A 92 10.70 5.71 -7.49
C GLY A 92 9.27 5.28 -7.82
N PHE A 93 8.87 4.05 -7.47
CA PHE A 93 7.55 3.46 -7.75
C PHE A 93 7.06 3.69 -9.20
N ASN A 94 5.96 4.42 -9.43
CA ASN A 94 5.50 4.83 -10.76
C ASN A 94 5.86 6.29 -11.08
N GLY A 95 6.70 6.92 -10.25
CA GLY A 95 7.14 8.31 -10.40
C GLY A 95 6.04 9.35 -10.18
N LEU A 96 4.94 8.96 -9.51
CA LEU A 96 3.82 9.88 -9.30
C LEU A 96 4.16 10.90 -8.22
N THR A 97 4.73 10.44 -7.10
CA THR A 97 4.94 11.25 -5.89
C THR A 97 6.27 11.99 -5.91
N ASN A 98 7.40 11.28 -5.92
CA ASN A 98 8.77 11.82 -5.95
C ASN A 98 8.96 13.05 -5.03
N GLY A 99 8.65 12.87 -3.74
CA GLY A 99 8.71 13.92 -2.75
C GLY A 99 8.09 13.54 -1.41
N LYS A 100 7.99 14.53 -0.52
CA LYS A 100 7.42 14.36 0.82
C LYS A 100 5.89 14.32 0.75
N TYR A 101 5.28 13.20 1.16
CA TYR A 101 3.83 13.02 1.00
C TYR A 101 3.00 13.91 1.94
N THR A 102 3.60 14.52 2.95
CA THR A 102 2.90 15.48 3.83
C THR A 102 2.75 16.86 3.20
N ASP A 103 3.46 17.14 2.09
CA ASP A 103 3.33 18.40 1.37
C ASP A 103 2.11 18.34 0.43
N GLN A 104 1.20 19.28 0.62
CA GLN A 104 -0.03 19.38 -0.17
C GLN A 104 0.25 19.65 -1.66
N SER A 105 1.32 20.37 -1.99
CA SER A 105 1.74 20.64 -3.36
C SER A 105 2.25 19.39 -4.07
N VAL A 106 2.89 18.48 -3.33
CA VAL A 106 3.32 17.17 -3.84
C VAL A 106 2.09 16.29 -4.07
N LYS A 107 1.14 16.28 -3.11
CA LYS A 107 -0.11 15.53 -3.24
C LYS A 107 -0.93 15.95 -4.47
N SER A 108 -1.13 17.25 -4.69
CA SER A 108 -1.90 17.74 -5.83
C SER A 108 -1.25 17.34 -7.16
N LYS A 109 0.06 17.56 -7.32
CA LYS A 109 0.82 17.15 -8.50
C LYS A 109 0.75 15.64 -8.76
N ALA A 110 0.84 14.84 -7.70
CA ALA A 110 0.72 13.38 -7.80
C ALA A 110 -0.67 12.94 -8.26
N ILE A 111 -1.73 13.59 -7.76
CA ILE A 111 -3.11 13.34 -8.18
C ILE A 111 -3.33 13.70 -9.65
N ASP A 112 -2.80 14.83 -10.10
CA ASP A 112 -2.93 15.25 -11.49
C ASP A 112 -2.20 14.30 -12.45
N LYS A 113 -0.97 13.88 -12.09
CA LYS A 113 -0.22 12.86 -12.84
C LYS A 113 -0.96 11.53 -12.89
N MET A 114 -1.51 11.07 -11.75
CA MET A 114 -2.30 9.85 -11.67
C MET A 114 -3.49 9.90 -12.65
N LYS A 115 -4.26 11.01 -12.65
CA LYS A 115 -5.39 11.21 -13.55
C LYS A 115 -4.94 11.19 -15.02
N LYS A 116 -3.89 11.92 -15.36
CA LYS A 116 -3.30 11.96 -16.71
C LYS A 116 -2.86 10.58 -17.20
N LEU A 117 -2.30 9.77 -16.30
CA LEU A 117 -1.81 8.42 -16.59
C LEU A 117 -2.87 7.33 -16.47
N LYS A 118 -4.13 7.70 -16.21
CA LYS A 118 -5.33 6.84 -16.20
C LYS A 118 -5.23 5.69 -15.19
N PHE A 119 -4.73 5.94 -13.98
CA PHE A 119 -4.90 4.98 -12.88
C PHE A 119 -6.37 4.91 -12.50
N ARG A 120 -6.91 3.70 -12.35
CA ARG A 120 -8.32 3.51 -11.99
C ARG A 120 -8.58 3.98 -10.55
N GLN A 121 -9.76 4.57 -10.38
CA GLN A 121 -10.32 5.00 -9.10
C GLN A 121 -11.68 4.36 -8.94
N SER A 122 -12.02 4.00 -7.71
CA SER A 122 -13.40 3.64 -7.37
C SER A 122 -14.28 4.88 -7.50
N LYS A 123 -15.48 4.72 -8.05
CA LYS A 123 -16.54 5.73 -7.96
C LYS A 123 -16.96 5.94 -6.51
#